data_AF-A0A9X0R2X9-F1
#
_entry.id   AF-A0A9X0R2X9-F1
#
_cell.length_a   1.000
_cell.length_b   1.000
_cell.length_c   1.000
_cell.angle_alpha   90.00
_cell.angle_beta   90.00
_cell.angle_gamma   90.00
#
_symmetry.space_group_name_H-M   'P 1'
#
loop_
_entity.id
_entity.type
_entity.pdbx_description
1 polymer ?
#
loop_
_entity_poly.entity_id
_entity_poly.type
_entity_poly.pdbx_seq_one_letter_code
_entity_poly.pdbx_strand_id
1 'polypeptide(L)'
;MWLLRVIEAAGYSADSYSGRGMYGRKCIAVFTDGIGDGGYRGALASIVEAAEDCAEAAAILRGIVTDEWGKNGTVIYWPDVEWLE
;
A
#
# COMPACT_ATOMS: atom_id res chain seq x y z
N MET A 1 -0.04 8.80 -8.55
CA MET A 1 0.47 8.28 -9.83
C MET A 1 1.80 7.53 -9.68
N TRP A 2 2.85 8.11 -9.09
CA TRP A 2 4.13 7.39 -8.92
C TRP A 2 4.00 6.10 -8.08
N LEU A 3 3.28 6.15 -6.96
CA LEU A 3 3.09 4.98 -6.09
C LEU A 3 2.30 3.84 -6.76
N LEU A 4 1.32 4.16 -7.62
CA LEU A 4 0.58 3.14 -8.38
C LEU A 4 1.50 2.34 -9.30
N ARG A 5 2.39 3.04 -10.04
CA ARG A 5 3.42 2.40 -10.88
C ARG A 5 4.26 1.41 -10.07
N VAL A 6 4.71 1.80 -8.87
CA VAL A 6 5.57 0.94 -8.03
C VAL A 6 4.80 -0.28 -7.54
N ILE A 7 3.54 -0.10 -7.10
CA ILE A 7 2.67 -1.20 -6.67
C ILE A 7 2.42 -2.20 -7.81
N GLU A 8 2.11 -1.70 -9.01
CA GLU A 8 1.90 -2.53 -10.20
C GLU A 8 3.19 -3.25 -10.64
N ALA A 9 4.33 -2.57 -10.60
CA ALA A 9 5.63 -3.17 -10.90
C ALA A 9 6.01 -4.28 -9.91
N ALA A 10 5.56 -4.17 -8.66
CA ALA A 10 5.68 -5.23 -7.64
C ALA A 10 4.68 -6.38 -7.82
N GLY A 11 3.78 -6.31 -8.81
CA GLY A 11 2.81 -7.36 -9.12
C GLY A 11 1.53 -7.32 -8.27
N TYR A 12 1.22 -6.18 -7.64
CA TYR A 12 0.01 -6.00 -6.84
C TYR A 12 -0.97 -5.04 -7.51
N SER A 13 -2.24 -5.15 -7.11
CA SER A 13 -3.27 -4.18 -7.48
C SER A 13 -3.45 -3.18 -6.34
N ALA A 14 -3.48 -1.89 -6.70
CA ALA A 14 -3.90 -0.83 -5.80
C ALA A 14 -5.41 -0.60 -5.88
N ASP A 15 -6.01 -0.16 -4.78
CA ASP A 15 -7.41 0.25 -4.71
C ASP A 15 -7.57 1.40 -3.70
N SER A 16 -8.74 2.02 -3.68
CA SER A 16 -9.08 3.12 -2.80
C SER A 16 -9.43 2.63 -1.40
N TYR A 17 -8.90 3.30 -0.37
CA TYR A 17 -9.23 3.03 1.02
C TYR A 17 -9.39 4.33 1.82
N SER A 18 -10.37 4.38 2.71
CA SER A 18 -10.53 5.46 3.69
C SER A 18 -10.24 4.90 5.07
N GLY A 19 -8.98 4.97 5.48
CA GLY A 19 -8.53 4.52 6.79
C GLY A 19 -9.03 5.34 7.97
N ARG A 20 -8.57 4.99 9.17
CA ARG A 20 -8.94 5.68 10.41
C ARG A 20 -8.52 7.15 10.38
N GLY A 21 -9.44 8.05 10.76
CA GLY A 21 -9.17 9.49 10.82
C GLY A 21 -9.11 10.21 9.46
N MET A 22 -9.52 9.56 8.37
CA MET A 22 -9.49 10.16 7.03
C MET A 22 -10.73 10.99 6.66
N TYR A 23 -11.81 10.91 7.46
CA TYR A 23 -13.06 11.69 7.29
C TYR A 23 -13.66 11.61 5.88
N GLY A 24 -13.61 10.42 5.26
CA GLY A 24 -14.14 10.17 3.92
C GLY A 24 -13.17 10.45 2.77
N ARG A 25 -11.97 10.99 3.04
CA ARG A 25 -10.90 11.05 2.04
C ARG A 25 -10.43 9.64 1.70
N LYS A 26 -10.18 9.39 0.42
CA LYS A 26 -9.65 8.12 -0.08
C LYS A 26 -8.16 8.25 -0.38
N CYS A 27 -7.41 7.22 -0.05
CA CYS A 27 -6.00 7.09 -0.39
C CYS A 27 -5.71 5.80 -1.14
N ILE A 28 -4.48 5.70 -1.64
CA ILE A 28 -3.95 4.48 -2.24
C ILE A 28 -3.75 3.41 -1.16
N ALA A 29 -4.25 2.21 -1.45
CA ALA A 29 -4.09 1.03 -0.59
C ALA A 29 -3.84 -0.26 -1.38
N VAL A 30 -3.30 -1.25 -0.68
CA VAL A 30 -3.10 -2.62 -1.12
C VAL A 30 -3.72 -3.55 -0.08
N PHE A 31 -4.67 -4.37 -0.53
CA PHE A 31 -5.34 -5.36 0.31
C PHE A 31 -4.58 -6.68 0.24
N THR A 32 -4.18 -7.20 1.39
CA THR A 32 -3.27 -8.36 1.45
C THR A 32 -3.96 -9.69 1.72
N ASP A 33 -5.27 -9.75 1.56
CA ASP A 33 -6.05 -10.98 1.65
C ASP A 33 -5.60 -11.98 0.59
N GLY A 34 -5.23 -13.19 1.02
CA GLY A 34 -4.84 -14.26 0.11
C GLY A 34 -3.45 -14.09 -0.53
N ILE A 35 -2.66 -13.10 -0.11
CA ILE A 35 -1.24 -13.02 -0.47
C ILE A 35 -0.48 -14.16 0.25
N GLY A 36 0.35 -14.91 -0.49
CA GLY A 36 1.07 -16.11 -0.02
C GLY A 36 2.12 -15.87 1.08
N ASP A 37 3.08 -16.79 1.22
CA ASP A 37 4.06 -16.79 2.31
C ASP A 37 4.77 -15.44 2.47
N GLY A 38 4.41 -14.69 3.52
CA GLY A 38 4.91 -13.35 3.83
C GLY A 38 3.83 -12.33 4.19
N GLY A 39 2.57 -12.54 3.78
CA GLY A 39 1.45 -11.64 4.07
C GLY A 39 1.76 -10.18 3.70
N TYR A 40 1.29 -9.23 4.53
CA TYR A 40 1.54 -7.80 4.27
C TYR A 40 3.03 -7.41 4.30
N ARG A 41 3.87 -8.15 5.03
CA ARG A 41 5.32 -7.86 5.10
C ARG A 41 6.01 -8.24 3.80
N GLY A 42 5.62 -9.37 3.21
CA GLY A 42 6.08 -9.79 1.88
C GLY A 42 5.65 -8.78 0.82
N ALA A 43 4.36 -8.39 0.83
CA ALA A 43 3.86 -7.36 -0.09
C ALA A 43 4.62 -6.04 0.03
N LEU A 44 4.85 -5.58 1.26
CA LEU A 44 5.62 -4.36 1.50
C LEU A 44 7.06 -4.47 1.00
N ALA A 45 7.73 -5.60 1.25
CA ALA A 45 9.09 -5.81 0.78
C ALA A 45 9.17 -5.73 -0.75
N SER A 46 8.29 -6.42 -1.47
CA SER A 46 8.24 -6.40 -2.93
C SER A 46 7.91 -5.00 -3.50
N ILE A 47 7.02 -4.24 -2.85
CA ILE A 47 6.75 -2.83 -3.23
C ILE A 47 8.00 -1.96 -3.04
N VAL A 48 8.74 -2.15 -1.96
CA VAL A 48 9.98 -1.41 -1.68
C VAL A 48 11.09 -1.79 -2.67
N GLU A 49 11.21 -3.07 -3.02
CA GLU A 49 12.17 -3.57 -4.02
C GLU A 49 11.88 -3.05 -5.44
N ALA A 50 10.61 -2.75 -5.74
CA ALA A 50 10.19 -2.18 -7.02
C ALA A 50 10.44 -0.66 -7.14
N ALA A 51 10.85 0.00 -6.05
CA ALA A 51 11.21 1.42 -6.08
C ALA A 51 12.48 1.64 -6.92
N GLU A 52 12.54 2.78 -7.60
CA GLU A 52 13.63 3.13 -8.52
C GLU A 52 14.95 3.40 -7.78
N ASP A 53 14.86 3.98 -6.58
CA ASP A 53 16.00 4.28 -5.73
C ASP A 53 15.68 4.25 -4.23
N CYS A 54 16.70 4.46 -3.40
CA CYS A 54 16.56 4.48 -1.95
C CYS A 54 15.69 5.64 -1.43
N ALA A 55 15.59 6.75 -2.16
CA ALA A 55 14.79 7.90 -1.74
C ALA A 55 13.30 7.62 -1.93
N GLU A 56 12.93 7.02 -3.06
CA GLU A 56 11.57 6.56 -3.35
C GLU A 56 11.15 5.44 -2.38
N ALA A 57 12.01 4.43 -2.18
CA ALA A 57 11.80 3.37 -1.19
C ALA A 57 11.54 3.94 0.22
N ALA A 58 12.34 4.93 0.64
CA ALA A 58 12.16 5.56 1.93
C ALA A 58 10.90 6.43 2.02
N ALA A 59 10.44 7.03 0.92
CA ALA A 59 9.18 7.76 0.87
C ALA A 59 7.99 6.79 1.05
N ILE A 60 8.02 5.64 0.37
CA ILE A 60 7.03 4.56 0.53
C ILE A 60 6.97 4.10 1.98
N LEU A 61 8.13 3.76 2.57
CA LEU A 61 8.19 3.25 3.94
C LEU A 61 7.78 4.28 4.99
N ARG A 62 8.00 5.58 4.78
CA ARG A 62 7.60 6.61 5.74
C ARG A 62 6.11 6.92 5.72
N GLY A 63 5.46 6.77 4.56
CA GLY A 63 4.06 7.10 4.38
C GLY A 63 3.09 5.96 4.71
N ILE A 64 3.59 4.79 5.07
CA ILE A 64 2.77 3.59 5.28
C ILE A 64 1.99 3.63 6.60
N VAL A 65 0.73 3.21 6.51
CA VAL A 65 -0.07 2.77 7.65
C VAL A 65 -0.64 1.39 7.34
N THR A 66 -0.79 0.56 8.37
CA THR A 66 -1.45 -0.75 8.26
C THR A 66 -2.67 -0.82 9.15
N ASP A 67 -3.72 -1.50 8.70
CA ASP A 67 -4.89 -1.80 9.51
C ASP A 67 -5.37 -3.24 9.26
N GLU A 68 -6.17 -3.75 10.18
CA GLU A 68 -6.89 -5.00 10.04
C GLU A 68 -7.98 -4.85 8.97
N TRP A 69 -8.09 -5.86 8.12
CA TRP A 69 -9.10 -5.92 7.06
C TRP A 69 -9.72 -7.32 7.03
N GLY A 70 -11.05 -7.40 6.94
CA GLY A 70 -11.74 -8.69 6.97
C GLY A 70 -11.45 -9.50 8.24
N LYS A 71 -11.41 -10.84 8.12
CA LYS A 71 -11.18 -11.73 9.28
C LYS A 71 -9.71 -11.96 9.61
N ASN A 72 -8.84 -11.99 8.60
CA ASN A 72 -7.41 -12.30 8.74
C ASN A 72 -6.53 -11.45 7.80
N GLY A 73 -7.11 -10.41 7.21
CA GLY A 73 -6.44 -9.55 6.24
C GLY A 73 -5.73 -8.39 6.88
N THR A 74 -4.81 -7.82 6.13
CA THR A 74 -4.21 -6.53 6.45
C THR A 74 -4.35 -5.65 5.22
N VAL A 75 -4.63 -4.38 5.44
CA VAL A 75 -4.53 -3.36 4.39
C VAL A 75 -3.30 -2.53 4.65
N ILE A 76 -2.51 -2.32 3.60
CA ILE A 76 -1.39 -1.37 3.58
C ILE A 76 -1.89 -0.13 2.86
N TYR A 77 -1.78 1.05 3.44
CA TYR A 77 -2.27 2.28 2.81
C TYR A 77 -1.40 3.49 3.10
N TRP A 78 -1.49 4.49 2.23
CA TRP A 78 -0.69 5.72 2.30
C TRP A 78 -1.63 6.93 2.43
N PRO A 79 -2.00 7.34 3.64
CA PRO A 79 -3.07 8.34 3.86
C PRO A 79 -2.77 9.72 3.25
N ASP A 80 -1.49 10.05 3.07
CA ASP A 80 -1.04 11.30 2.45
C ASP A 80 -1.01 11.23 0.91
N VAL A 81 -1.31 10.07 0.32
CA VAL A 81 -1.36 9.85 -1.12
C VAL A 81 -2.80 9.63 -1.54
N GLU A 82 -3.42 10.69 -2.03
CA GLU A 82 -4.82 10.71 -2.44
C GLU A 82 -5.11 9.73 -3.60
N TRP A 83 -6.25 9.05 -3.49
CA TRP A 83 -6.79 8.24 -4.59
C TRP A 83 -7.55 9.14 -5.56
N LEU A 84 -7.07 9.21 -6.80
CA LEU A 84 -7.73 9.94 -7.89
C LEU A 84 -8.43 8.91 -8.78
N GLU A 85 -9.75 9.03 -8.93
CA GLU A 85 -10.60 8.16 -9.77
C GLU A 85 -10.29 8.29 -11.27
#